data_AF-D0IGC7-F1
#
_entry.id   AF-D0IGC7-F1
#
_cell.length_a   1.000
_cell.length_b   1.000
_cell.length_c   1.000
_cell.angle_alpha   90.00
_cell.angle_beta   90.00
_cell.angle_gamma   90.00
#
_symmetry.space_group_name_H-M   'P 1'
#
loop_
_entity.id
_entity.type
_entity.pdbx_description
1 polymer ?
#
loop_
_entity_poly.entity_id
_entity_poly.type
_entity_poly.pdbx_seq_one_letter_code
_entity_poly.pdbx_strand_id
1 'polypeptide(L)'
;MQHCLKIGRQIYQQRPVSVLLLGVLGLFTVLASWFKSLGFHADYVYRMEIAVGGDTHLHSLLALLLTLALYHVLSATSHSYKIVVLTGVLIAIGCLVDEGMQAFSPLRTFSIMDILASLIGVTLASLMNTFLAGVKQRKRKRAR
;
A
#
# COMPACT_ATOMS: atom_id res chain seq x y z
N MET A 1 23.54 -11.00 2.19
CA MET A 1 23.38 -9.62 2.73
C MET A 1 23.89 -8.51 1.80
N GLN A 2 25.12 -8.57 1.26
CA GLN A 2 25.68 -7.47 0.43
C GLN A 2 24.87 -7.14 -0.84
N HIS A 3 24.20 -8.13 -1.44
CA HIS A 3 23.41 -7.93 -2.66
C HIS A 3 22.09 -7.18 -2.40
N CYS A 4 21.39 -7.48 -1.29
CA CYS A 4 20.17 -6.75 -0.89
C CYS A 4 20.44 -5.29 -0.55
N LEU A 5 21.57 -5.01 0.13
CA LEU A 5 22.00 -3.66 0.44
C LEU A 5 22.29 -2.83 -0.82
N LYS A 6 22.90 -3.44 -1.85
CA LYS A 6 23.11 -2.77 -3.16
C LYS A 6 21.78 -2.44 -3.85
N ILE A 7 20.83 -3.38 -3.87
CA ILE A 7 19.50 -3.17 -4.48
C ILE A 7 18.74 -2.06 -3.74
N GLY A 8 18.73 -2.09 -2.40
CA GLY A 8 18.08 -1.06 -1.58
C GLY A 8 18.67 0.32 -1.82
N ARG A 9 20.01 0.43 -1.88
CA ARG A 9 20.70 1.70 -2.19
C ARG A 9 20.36 2.22 -3.59
N GLN A 10 20.29 1.33 -4.58
CA GLN A 10 19.92 1.68 -5.95
C GLN A 10 18.48 2.20 -6.05
N ILE A 11 17.53 1.58 -5.35
CA ILE A 11 16.13 2.01 -5.31
C ILE A 11 16.03 3.41 -4.67
N TYR A 12 16.69 3.60 -3.52
CA TYR A 12 16.68 4.89 -2.81
C TYR A 12 17.27 6.02 -3.67
N GLN A 13 18.36 5.76 -4.39
CA GLN A 13 18.99 6.75 -5.27
C GLN A 13 18.14 7.07 -6.51
N GLN A 14 17.41 6.10 -7.07
CA GLN A 14 16.60 6.30 -8.26
C GLN A 14 15.21 6.90 -7.99
N ARG A 15 14.62 6.61 -6.82
CA ARG A 15 13.24 6.97 -6.48
C ARG A 15 13.10 7.43 -5.00
N PRO A 16 13.87 8.43 -4.54
CA PRO A 16 13.87 8.84 -3.14
C PRO A 16 12.49 9.35 -2.68
N VAL A 17 11.79 10.10 -3.54
CA VAL A 17 10.44 10.64 -3.25
C VAL A 17 9.42 9.52 -3.06
N SER A 18 9.47 8.47 -3.89
CA SER A 18 8.53 7.34 -3.79
C SER A 18 8.78 6.50 -2.54
N VAL A 19 10.05 6.33 -2.14
CA VAL A 19 10.39 5.66 -0.88
C VAL A 19 9.91 6.48 0.32
N LEU A 20 10.12 7.79 0.30
CA LEU A 20 9.63 8.69 1.34
C LEU A 20 8.11 8.66 1.43
N LEU A 21 7.41 8.74 0.29
CA LEU A 21 5.96 8.67 0.24
C LEU A 21 5.42 7.33 0.75
N LEU A 22 6.03 6.21 0.36
CA LEU A 22 5.68 4.88 0.90
C LEU A 22 5.91 4.82 2.42
N GLY A 23 7.02 5.36 2.90
CA GLY A 23 7.34 5.41 4.33
C GLY A 23 6.36 6.26 5.12
N VAL A 24 5.99 7.44 4.61
CA VAL A 24 5.00 8.33 5.23
C VAL A 24 3.61 7.68 5.23
N LEU A 25 3.18 7.09 4.11
CA LEU A 25 1.90 6.40 4.03
C LEU A 25 1.86 5.21 5.00
N GLY A 26 2.88 4.35 4.99
CA GLY A 26 2.95 3.20 5.89
C GLY A 26 3.04 3.59 7.37
N LEU A 27 3.78 4.66 7.70
CA LEU A 27 3.81 5.18 9.06
C LEU A 27 2.43 5.70 9.47
N PHE A 28 1.76 6.45 8.59
CA PHE A 28 0.42 6.94 8.82
C PHE A 28 -0.58 5.79 9.06
N THR A 29 -0.52 4.71 8.28
CA THR A 29 -1.41 3.54 8.45
C THR A 29 -1.23 2.89 9.82
N VAL A 30 0.02 2.64 10.21
CA VAL A 30 0.34 1.98 11.48
C VAL A 30 -0.04 2.88 12.65
N LEU A 31 0.23 4.18 12.60
CA LEU A 31 -0.15 5.12 13.66
C LEU A 31 -1.66 5.25 13.79
N ALA A 32 -2.40 5.33 12.68
CA ALA A 32 -3.86 5.36 12.70
C ALA A 32 -4.43 4.06 13.32
N SER A 33 -3.87 2.91 12.94
CA SER A 33 -4.23 1.61 13.51
C SER A 33 -3.99 1.57 15.02
N TRP A 34 -2.80 2.02 15.44
CA TRP A 34 -2.38 2.06 16.84
C TRP A 34 -3.23 3.02 17.69
N PHE A 35 -3.44 4.26 17.24
CA PHE A 35 -4.19 5.26 18.01
C PHE A 35 -5.62 4.82 18.31
N LYS A 36 -6.31 4.23 17.32
CA LYS A 36 -7.62 3.62 17.56
C LYS A 36 -7.53 2.41 18.51
N SER A 37 -6.52 1.56 18.36
CA SER A 37 -6.35 0.36 19.21
C SER A 37 -6.01 0.67 20.67
N LEU A 38 -5.40 1.83 20.96
CA LEU A 38 -5.16 2.33 22.32
C LEU A 38 -6.27 3.25 22.84
N GLY A 39 -7.20 3.67 21.98
CA GLY A 39 -8.19 4.71 22.31
C GLY A 39 -7.60 6.11 22.50
N PHE A 40 -6.30 6.31 22.23
CA PHE A 40 -5.63 7.60 22.38
C PHE A 40 -5.90 8.47 21.16
N HIS A 41 -6.57 9.62 21.35
CA HIS A 41 -6.88 10.56 20.26
C HIS A 41 -7.65 9.92 19.08
N ALA A 42 -8.39 8.84 19.35
CA ALA A 42 -9.15 8.12 18.33
C ALA A 42 -10.19 9.02 17.62
N ASP A 43 -10.71 10.05 18.30
CA ASP A 43 -11.62 11.04 17.72
C ASP A 43 -11.07 11.72 16.46
N TYR A 44 -9.77 12.00 16.41
CA TYR A 44 -9.15 12.60 15.23
C TYR A 44 -9.11 11.62 14.05
N VAL A 45 -8.88 10.33 14.34
CA VAL A 45 -8.87 9.27 13.34
C VAL A 45 -10.29 9.05 12.79
N TYR A 46 -11.30 8.99 13.65
CA TYR A 46 -12.70 8.88 13.25
C TYR A 46 -13.18 10.08 12.42
N ARG A 47 -12.77 11.31 12.78
CA ARG A 47 -13.10 12.51 11.96
C ARG A 47 -12.49 12.43 10.57
N MET A 48 -11.27 11.91 10.46
CA MET A 48 -10.62 11.72 9.17
C MET A 48 -11.33 10.66 8.33
N GLU A 49 -11.76 9.56 8.94
CA GLU A 49 -12.56 8.53 8.26
C GLU A 49 -13.85 9.11 7.69
N ILE A 50 -14.59 9.86 8.51
CA ILE A 50 -15.81 10.53 8.06
C ILE A 50 -15.53 11.46 6.88
N ALA A 51 -14.43 12.23 6.93
CA ALA A 51 -14.05 13.12 5.83
C ALA A 51 -13.71 12.38 4.52
N VAL A 52 -13.17 11.16 4.62
CA VAL A 52 -12.84 10.31 3.46
C VAL A 52 -14.07 9.53 2.94
N GLY A 53 -15.15 9.49 3.70
CA GLY A 53 -16.40 8.80 3.35
C GLY A 53 -16.69 7.55 4.17
N GLY A 54 -15.93 7.30 5.24
CA GLY A 54 -16.08 6.20 6.17
C GLY A 54 -14.82 5.32 6.26
N ASP A 55 -14.86 4.37 7.19
CA ASP A 55 -13.76 3.44 7.48
C ASP A 55 -13.41 2.58 6.26
N THR A 56 -14.42 1.98 5.63
CA THR A 56 -14.25 1.15 4.42
C THR A 56 -13.61 1.91 3.26
N HIS A 57 -14.03 3.16 3.03
CA HIS A 57 -13.45 4.01 1.99
C HIS A 57 -12.00 4.37 2.29
N LEU A 58 -11.68 4.63 3.56
CA LEU A 58 -10.31 4.88 3.99
C LEU A 58 -9.43 3.65 3.74
N HIS A 59 -9.88 2.44 4.13
CA HIS A 59 -9.17 1.18 3.89
C HIS A 59 -8.88 0.95 2.40
N SER A 60 -9.88 1.14 1.54
CA SER A 60 -9.71 1.01 0.08
C SER A 60 -8.72 2.03 -0.49
N LEU A 61 -8.86 3.30 -0.12
CA LEU A 61 -7.99 4.38 -0.59
C LEU A 61 -6.54 4.17 -0.15
N LEU A 62 -6.34 3.78 1.10
CA LEU A 62 -5.03 3.55 1.69
C LEU A 62 -4.33 2.35 1.04
N ALA A 63 -5.05 1.24 0.87
CA ALA A 63 -4.55 0.06 0.19
C ALA A 63 -4.18 0.36 -1.27
N LEU A 64 -4.98 1.18 -1.96
CA LEU A 64 -4.68 1.66 -3.31
C LEU A 64 -3.39 2.48 -3.34
N LEU A 65 -3.27 3.49 -2.48
CA LEU A 65 -2.10 4.39 -2.44
C LEU A 65 -0.82 3.64 -2.07
N LEU A 66 -0.87 2.77 -1.07
CA LEU A 66 0.25 1.91 -0.67
C LEU A 66 0.69 1.00 -1.81
N THR A 67 -0.24 0.36 -2.51
CA THR A 67 0.08 -0.53 -3.63
C THR A 67 0.72 0.23 -4.79
N LEU A 68 0.19 1.41 -5.14
CA LEU A 68 0.79 2.28 -6.16
C LEU A 68 2.20 2.75 -5.75
N ALA A 69 2.36 3.20 -4.51
CA ALA A 69 3.65 3.66 -3.98
C ALA A 69 4.69 2.54 -3.98
N LEU A 70 4.33 1.36 -3.47
CA LEU A 70 5.21 0.20 -3.41
C LEU A 70 5.60 -0.28 -4.81
N TYR A 71 4.66 -0.32 -5.75
CA TYR A 71 4.97 -0.62 -7.13
C TYR A 71 5.95 0.40 -7.71
N HIS A 72 5.74 1.70 -7.50
CA HIS A 72 6.65 2.73 -8.02
C HIS A 72 8.07 2.61 -7.46
N VAL A 73 8.21 2.25 -6.18
CA VAL A 73 9.50 1.96 -5.53
C VAL A 73 10.16 0.75 -6.18
N LEU A 74 9.46 -0.39 -6.25
CA LEU A 74 10.03 -1.64 -6.76
C LEU A 74 10.25 -1.62 -8.29
N SER A 75 9.46 -0.83 -9.00
CA SER A 75 9.56 -0.64 -10.44
C SER A 75 10.85 0.04 -10.88
N ALA A 76 11.65 0.59 -9.96
CA ALA A 76 13.02 1.02 -10.22
C ALA A 76 13.93 -0.14 -10.70
N THR A 77 13.64 -1.37 -10.24
CA THR A 77 14.42 -2.56 -10.60
C THR A 77 13.95 -3.21 -11.91
N SER A 78 12.63 -3.29 -12.13
CA SER A 78 12.04 -3.90 -13.33
C SER A 78 10.58 -3.48 -13.51
N HIS A 79 10.15 -3.28 -14.76
CA HIS A 79 8.76 -2.97 -15.13
C HIS A 79 7.98 -4.23 -15.57
N SER A 80 8.12 -5.32 -14.83
CA SER A 80 7.49 -6.61 -15.16
C SER A 80 6.12 -6.76 -14.49
N TYR A 81 5.21 -7.52 -15.13
CA TYR A 81 3.94 -7.92 -14.54
C TYR A 81 4.15 -8.64 -13.19
N LYS A 82 5.27 -9.36 -13.04
CA LYS A 82 5.64 -10.07 -11.81
C LYS A 82 5.78 -9.11 -10.62
N ILE A 83 6.31 -7.91 -10.84
CA ILE A 83 6.46 -6.90 -9.79
C ILE A 83 5.08 -6.38 -9.37
N VAL A 84 4.15 -6.19 -10.31
CA VAL A 84 2.78 -5.77 -9.99
C VAL A 84 2.10 -6.80 -9.09
N VAL A 85 2.12 -8.07 -9.46
CA VAL A 85 1.53 -9.15 -8.67
C VAL A 85 2.18 -9.24 -7.29
N LEU A 86 3.51 -9.20 -7.22
CA LEU A 86 4.23 -9.20 -5.95
C LEU A 86 3.81 -8.04 -5.04
N THR A 87 3.73 -6.82 -5.58
CA THR A 87 3.32 -5.64 -4.81
C THR A 87 1.90 -5.75 -4.28
N GLY A 88 0.97 -6.24 -5.10
CA GLY A 88 -0.42 -6.44 -4.69
C GLY A 88 -0.55 -7.49 -3.60
N VAL A 89 0.13 -8.63 -3.74
CA VAL A 89 0.12 -9.71 -2.74
C VAL A 89 0.70 -9.23 -1.41
N LEU A 90 1.82 -8.49 -1.42
CA LEU A 90 2.44 -7.99 -0.19
C LEU A 90 1.52 -7.04 0.57
N ILE A 91 0.87 -6.08 -0.13
CA ILE A 91 -0.06 -5.16 0.52
C ILE A 91 -1.32 -5.89 0.98
N ALA A 92 -1.87 -6.81 0.19
CA ALA A 92 -3.06 -7.58 0.58
C ALA A 92 -2.82 -8.41 1.86
N ILE A 93 -1.65 -9.08 1.97
CA ILE A 93 -1.26 -9.79 3.19
C ILE A 93 -1.12 -8.80 4.35
N GLY A 94 -0.50 -7.64 4.12
CA GLY A 94 -0.36 -6.59 5.15
C GLY A 94 -1.71 -6.11 5.69
N CYS A 95 -2.67 -5.81 4.82
CA CYS A 95 -4.03 -5.41 5.21
C CYS A 95 -4.76 -6.53 5.96
N LEU A 96 -4.59 -7.79 5.53
CA LEU A 96 -5.20 -8.94 6.21
C LEU A 96 -4.60 -9.17 7.60
N VAL A 97 -3.30 -8.95 7.78
CA VAL A 97 -2.65 -9.02 9.09
C VAL A 97 -3.09 -7.87 9.98
N ASP A 98 -3.14 -6.64 9.47
CA ASP A 98 -3.58 -5.47 10.25
C ASP A 98 -5.02 -5.65 10.75
N GLU A 99 -5.94 -6.05 9.87
CA GLU A 99 -7.33 -6.34 10.25
C GLU A 99 -7.44 -7.57 11.17
N GLY A 100 -6.62 -8.61 10.94
CA GLY A 100 -6.54 -9.75 11.84
C GLY A 100 -6.04 -9.40 13.23
N MET A 101 -5.11 -8.45 13.35
CA MET A 101 -4.62 -7.95 14.63
C MET A 101 -5.69 -7.16 15.39
N GLN A 102 -6.60 -6.50 14.69
CA GLN A 102 -7.72 -5.79 15.31
C GLN A 102 -8.66 -6.73 16.08
N ALA A 103 -8.74 -8.01 15.71
CA ALA A 103 -9.53 -9.01 16.44
C ALA A 103 -9.02 -9.24 17.89
N PHE A 104 -7.78 -8.85 18.20
CA PHE A 104 -7.18 -8.97 19.52
C PHE A 104 -7.20 -7.66 20.32
N SER A 105 -7.72 -6.56 19.76
CA SER A 105 -7.85 -5.29 20.47
C SER A 105 -9.26 -5.12 21.02
N PRO A 106 -9.43 -4.79 22.32
CA PRO A 106 -10.75 -4.64 22.95
C PRO A 106 -11.53 -3.40 22.46
N LEU A 107 -10.86 -2.48 21.75
CA LEU A 107 -11.44 -1.22 21.25
C LEU A 107 -11.75 -1.26 19.74
N ARG A 108 -11.42 -2.37 19.07
CA ARG A 108 -11.61 -2.55 17.63
C ARG A 108 -12.51 -3.74 17.36
N THR A 109 -13.17 -3.70 16.20
CA THR A 109 -13.98 -4.81 15.71
C THR A 109 -13.40 -5.31 14.40
N PHE A 110 -13.14 -6.61 14.33
CA PHE A 110 -12.79 -7.25 13.07
C PHE A 110 -13.92 -7.12 12.05
N SER A 111 -13.60 -6.64 10.86
CA SER A 111 -14.57 -6.37 9.81
C SER A 111 -14.14 -6.98 8.48
N ILE A 112 -14.96 -7.90 7.99
CA ILE A 112 -14.78 -8.50 6.65
C ILE A 112 -14.94 -7.43 5.56
N MET A 113 -15.75 -6.40 5.80
CA MET A 113 -15.97 -5.31 4.85
C MET A 113 -14.69 -4.50 4.64
N ASP A 114 -13.87 -4.32 5.67
CA ASP A 114 -12.61 -3.57 5.56
C ASP A 114 -11.52 -4.38 4.87
N ILE A 115 -11.51 -5.70 5.02
CA ILE A 115 -10.69 -6.61 4.20
C ILE A 115 -11.10 -6.49 2.72
N LEU A 116 -12.40 -6.59 2.43
CA LEU A 116 -12.90 -6.51 1.06
C LEU A 116 -12.61 -5.15 0.42
N ALA A 117 -12.79 -4.06 1.18
CA ALA A 117 -12.47 -2.71 0.72
C ALA A 117 -10.97 -2.57 0.40
N SER A 118 -10.10 -3.10 1.28
CA SER A 118 -8.66 -3.13 1.05
C SER A 118 -8.30 -3.93 -0.21
N LEU A 119 -8.93 -5.09 -0.43
CA LEU A 119 -8.73 -5.91 -1.63
C LEU A 119 -9.18 -5.20 -2.91
N ILE A 120 -10.28 -4.44 -2.87
CA ILE A 120 -10.72 -3.61 -4.00
C ILE A 120 -9.65 -2.56 -4.32
N GLY A 121 -9.12 -1.87 -3.30
CA GLY A 121 -8.05 -0.89 -3.46
C GLY A 121 -6.78 -1.49 -4.08
N VAL A 122 -6.33 -2.65 -3.57
CA VAL A 122 -5.19 -3.40 -4.11
C VAL A 122 -5.43 -3.82 -5.57
N THR A 123 -6.62 -4.33 -5.87
CA THR A 123 -6.97 -4.80 -7.22
C THR A 123 -6.98 -3.64 -8.21
N LEU A 124 -7.60 -2.53 -7.84
CA LEU A 124 -7.65 -1.33 -8.69
C LEU A 124 -6.24 -0.77 -8.94
N ALA A 125 -5.40 -0.66 -7.90
CA ALA A 125 -4.00 -0.26 -8.05
C ALA A 125 -3.21 -1.22 -8.95
N SER A 126 -3.44 -2.53 -8.82
CA SER A 126 -2.77 -3.55 -9.63
C SER A 126 -3.17 -3.47 -11.10
N LEU A 127 -4.43 -3.19 -11.41
CA LEU A 127 -4.92 -2.96 -12.77
C LEU A 127 -4.25 -1.71 -13.39
N MET A 128 -4.22 -0.60 -12.65
CA MET A 128 -3.54 0.63 -13.07
C MET A 128 -2.04 0.38 -13.34
N ASN A 129 -1.36 -0.30 -12.42
CA ASN A 129 0.06 -0.62 -12.54
C ASN A 129 0.34 -1.56 -13.72
N THR A 130 -0.53 -2.53 -13.98
CA THR A 130 -0.43 -3.45 -15.12
C THR A 130 -0.58 -2.69 -16.44
N PHE A 131 -1.55 -1.78 -16.53
CA PHE A 131 -1.72 -0.91 -17.69
C PHE A 131 -0.46 -0.06 -17.94
N LEU A 132 0.08 0.57 -16.89
CA LEU A 132 1.30 1.38 -16.97
C LEU A 132 2.53 0.55 -17.38
N ALA A 133 2.68 -0.65 -16.81
CA ALA A 133 3.75 -1.57 -17.18
C ALA A 133 3.65 -1.96 -18.66
N GLY A 134 2.45 -2.30 -19.13
CA GLY A 134 2.18 -2.65 -20.52
C GLY A 134 2.51 -1.51 -21.49
N VAL A 135 2.09 -0.27 -21.18
CA VAL A 135 2.42 0.92 -21.99
C VAL A 135 3.94 1.14 -22.06
N LYS A 136 4.65 1.04 -20.93
CA LYS A 136 6.12 1.21 -20.89
C LYS A 136 6.86 0.12 -21.67
N GLN A 137 6.41 -1.14 -21.57
CA GLN A 137 7.00 -2.25 -22.33
C GLN A 137 6.81 -2.08 -23.84
N ARG A 138 5.62 -1.64 -24.29
CA ARG A 138 5.36 -1.35 -25.72
C ARG A 138 6.26 -0.24 -26.25
N LYS A 139 6.45 0.85 -25.50
CA LYS A 139 7.38 1.93 -25.87
C LYS A 139 8.82 1.44 -26.03
N ARG A 140 9.30 0.59 -25.11
CA ARG A 140 10.66 0.01 -25.18
C ARG A 140 10.86 -0.91 -26.38
N LYS A 141 9.84 -1.68 -26.78
CA LYS A 141 9.90 -2.55 -27.97
C LYS A 141 9.90 -1.77 -29.29
N ARG A 142 9.28 -0.58 -29.33
CA ARG A 142 9.26 0.29 -30.53
C ARG A 142 10.54 1.12 -30.71
N ALA A 143 11.33 1.29 -29.65
CA ALA A 143 12.58 2.05 -29.67
C ALA A 143 13.82 1.18 -29.94
N ARG A 144 13.62 -0.12 -30.16
CA ARG A 144 14.62 -1.10 -30.59
C ARG A 144 14.25 -1.55 -32.00
#